data_AF-D7CDM2-F1
#
_entry.id   AF-D7CDM2-F1
#
_cell.length_a   1.000
_cell.length_b   1.000
_cell.length_c   1.000
_cell.angle_alpha   90.00
_cell.angle_beta   90.00
_cell.angle_gamma   90.00
#
_symmetry.space_group_name_H-M   'P 1'
#
loop_
_entity.id
_entity.type
_entity.pdbx_description
1 polymer ?
#
loop_
_entity_poly.entity_id
_entity_poly.type
_entity_poly.pdbx_seq_one_letter_code
_entity_poly.pdbx_strand_id
1 'polypeptide(L)' 'MSRTMIDLDDEMVEQAMRLYGVKTKAKAVRMAMEEAVKRRLRQEGIDAIKSGDLDLTYDSRTEPDSRNVA' A
#
# COMPACT_ATOMS: atom_id res chain seq x y z
N MET A 1 5.25 17.84 1.27
CA MET A 1 4.30 17.31 2.28
C MET A 1 3.41 18.45 2.73
N SER A 2 2.09 18.25 2.75
CA SER A 2 1.15 19.18 3.38
C SER A 2 1.09 18.91 4.88
N ARG A 3 0.90 19.97 5.69
CA ARG A 3 0.71 19.88 7.14
C ARG A 3 -0.75 20.13 7.42
N THR A 4 -1.42 19.16 8.05
CA THR A 4 -2.85 19.23 8.39
C THR A 4 -3.00 19.17 9.90
N MET A 5 -3.89 19.98 10.45
CA MET A 5 -4.31 19.93 11.85
C MET A 5 -5.58 19.09 11.92
N ILE A 6 -5.56 18.00 12.69
CA ILE A 6 -6.69 17.10 12.92
C ILE A 6 -6.73 16.76 14.40
N ASP A 7 -7.93 16.62 14.94
CA ASP A 7 -8.12 16.12 16.30
C ASP A 7 -8.07 14.60 16.30
N LEU A 8 -7.31 14.05 17.24
CA LEU A 8 -7.09 12.62 17.43
C LEU A 8 -7.27 12.30 18.90
N ASP A 9 -7.79 11.11 19.18
CA ASP A 9 -7.81 10.59 20.54
C ASP A 9 -6.38 10.30 21.00
N ASP A 10 -5.95 11.00 22.04
CA ASP A 10 -4.60 10.92 22.60
C ASP A 10 -4.31 9.53 23.20
N GLU A 11 -5.30 8.87 23.79
CA GLU A 11 -5.12 7.51 24.33
C GLU A 11 -4.86 6.50 23.22
N MET A 12 -5.56 6.65 22.10
CA MET A 12 -5.40 5.79 20.93
C MET A 12 -4.06 6.04 20.23
N VAL A 13 -3.64 7.30 20.13
CA VAL A 13 -2.33 7.66 19.57
C VAL A 13 -1.20 7.14 20.45
N GLU A 14 -1.34 7.20 21.77
CA GLU A 14 -0.36 6.61 22.68
C GLU A 14 -0.27 5.09 22.56
N GLN A 15 -1.42 4.40 22.42
CA GLN A 15 -1.43 2.97 22.16
C GLN A 15 -0.71 2.64 20.85
N ALA A 16 -0.97 3.40 19.77
CA ALA A 16 -0.26 3.25 18.51
C ALA A 16 1.25 3.52 18.68
N MET A 17 1.64 4.54 19.42
CA MET A 17 3.04 4.84 19.72
C MET A 17 3.74 3.69 20.45
N ARG A 18 3.05 3.03 21.40
CA ARG A 18 3.56 1.82 22.09
C ARG A 18 3.64 0.62 21.15
N LEU A 19 2.60 0.36 20.36
CA LEU A 19 2.55 -0.76 19.40
C LEU A 19 3.66 -0.66 18.34
N TYR A 20 3.89 0.54 17.82
CA TYR A 20 4.91 0.76 16.79
C TYR A 20 6.28 1.18 17.36
N GLY A 21 6.42 1.31 18.68
CA GLY A 21 7.68 1.68 19.34
C GLY A 21 8.24 3.04 18.95
N VAL A 22 7.39 4.06 18.74
CA VAL A 22 7.81 5.38 18.27
C VAL A 22 7.59 6.49 19.28
N LYS A 23 8.47 7.50 19.21
CA LYS A 23 8.50 8.63 20.14
C LYS A 23 7.61 9.80 19.74
N THR A 24 7.07 9.82 18.51
CA THR A 24 6.31 10.97 17.99
C THR A 24 4.94 10.56 17.47
N LYS A 25 3.92 11.35 17.84
CA LYS A 25 2.53 11.20 17.39
C LYS A 25 2.43 11.15 15.86
N ALA A 26 3.12 12.07 15.17
CA ALA A 26 3.13 12.14 13.71
C ALA A 26 3.67 10.87 13.04
N LYS A 27 4.70 10.23 13.63
CA LYS A 27 5.27 8.99 13.08
C LYS A 27 4.33 7.81 13.32
N ALA A 28 3.68 7.73 14.49
CA ALA A 28 2.67 6.71 14.78
C ALA A 28 1.51 6.80 13.78
N VAL A 29 0.97 8.00 13.57
CA VAL A 29 -0.13 8.22 12.61
C VAL A 29 0.28 7.86 11.18
N ARG A 30 1.48 8.27 10.73
CA ARG A 30 1.96 7.90 9.39
C ARG A 30 2.04 6.39 9.19
N MET A 31 2.63 5.67 10.15
CA MET A 31 2.77 4.21 10.05
C MET A 31 1.42 3.50 10.10
N ALA A 32 0.51 3.94 10.97
CA ALA A 32 -0.84 3.41 11.04
C ALA A 32 -1.58 3.60 9.70
N MET A 33 -1.46 4.79 9.09
CA MET A 33 -2.06 5.06 7.79
C MET A 33 -1.43 4.23 6.66
N GLU A 34 -0.10 4.12 6.63
CA GLU A 34 0.59 3.28 5.64
C GLU A 34 0.20 1.80 5.77
N GLU A 35 0.06 1.29 6.99
CA GLU A 35 -0.37 -0.08 7.24
C GLU A 35 -1.83 -0.29 6.83
N ALA A 36 -2.72 0.65 7.18
CA ALA A 36 -4.13 0.60 6.80
C ALA A 36 -4.30 0.61 5.27
N VAL A 37 -3.57 1.49 4.57
CA VAL A 37 -3.57 1.56 3.10
C VAL A 37 -2.99 0.28 2.49
N LYS A 38 -1.85 -0.21 2.98
CA LYS A 38 -1.25 -1.47 2.49
C LYS A 38 -2.16 -2.67 2.72
N ARG A 39 -2.86 -2.72 3.87
CA ARG A 39 -3.82 -3.79 4.17
C ARG A 39 -5.00 -3.77 3.21
N ARG A 40 -5.52 -2.59 2.89
CA ARG A 40 -6.62 -2.41 1.95
C ARG A 40 -6.20 -2.67 0.50
N LEU A 41 -5.03 -2.20 0.08
CA LEU A 41 -4.44 -2.54 -1.22
C LEU A 41 -4.12 -4.03 -1.35
N ARG A 42 -3.74 -4.72 -0.26
CA ARG A 42 -3.61 -6.19 -0.29
C ARG A 42 -4.95 -6.87 -0.44
N GLN A 43 -6.01 -6.38 0.21
CA GLN A 43 -7.35 -6.93 0.05
C GLN A 43 -7.89 -6.69 -1.35
N GLU A 44 -7.79 -5.46 -1.86
CA GLU A 44 -8.20 -5.11 -3.22
C GLU A 44 -7.30 -5.76 -4.28
N GLY A 45 -6.01 -5.95 -4.01
CA GLY A 45 -5.09 -6.68 -4.87
C GLY A 45 -5.36 -8.19 -4.88
N ILE A 46 -5.68 -8.79 -3.73
CA ILE A 46 -6.15 -10.19 -3.66
C ILE A 46 -7.50 -10.32 -4.36
N ASP A 47 -8.41 -9.37 -4.16
CA ASP A 47 -9.73 -9.38 -4.79
C ASP A 47 -9.63 -9.10 -6.30
N ALA A 48 -8.69 -8.28 -6.78
CA ALA A 48 -8.42 -8.05 -8.20
C ALA A 48 -7.68 -9.23 -8.86
N ILE A 49 -6.77 -9.90 -8.15
CA ILE A 49 -6.19 -11.19 -8.56
C ILE A 49 -7.29 -12.26 -8.62
N LYS A 50 -8.24 -12.25 -7.68
CA LYS A 50 -9.34 -13.21 -7.60
C LYS A 50 -10.51 -12.87 -8.56
N SER A 51 -10.67 -11.61 -8.96
CA SER A 51 -11.64 -11.15 -9.97
C SER A 51 -11.09 -11.14 -11.39
N GLY A 52 -9.81 -11.54 -11.59
CA GLY A 52 -9.24 -11.79 -12.91
C GLY A 52 -8.81 -10.55 -13.70
N ASP A 53 -8.46 -9.43 -13.05
CA ASP A 53 -8.01 -8.20 -13.73
C ASP A 53 -6.49 -7.96 -13.61
N LEU A 54 -5.77 -8.90 -13.00
CA LEU A 54 -4.32 -9.01 -13.10
C LEU A 54 -3.99 -10.29 -13.83
N ASP A 55 -3.83 -10.19 -15.15
CA ASP A 55 -3.23 -11.24 -15.96
C ASP A 55 -1.73 -11.34 -15.62
N LEU A 56 -1.43 -12.04 -14.53
CA LEU A 56 -0.06 -12.42 -14.15
C LEU A 56 0.49 -13.57 -15.02
N THR A 57 -0.22 -13.97 -16.10
CA THR A 57 0.33 -14.88 -17.12
C THR A 57 0.95 -14.16 -18.31
N TYR A 58 1.15 -12.83 -18.23
CA TYR A 58 1.97 -12.09 -19.20
C TYR A 58 3.42 -12.60 -19.23
N ASP A 59 3.65 -13.65 -20.01
CA ASP A 59 4.95 -14.19 -20.38
C ASP A 59 5.51 -13.30 -21.49
N SER A 60 6.43 -12.41 -21.12
CA SER A 60 7.13 -11.48 -22.01
C SER A 60 8.07 -12.19 -23.03
N ARG A 61 7.86 -13.48 -23.31
CA ARG A 61 8.62 -14.30 -24.29
C ARG A 61 7.84 -14.62 -25.57
N THR A 62 6.61 -14.13 -25.73
CA THR A 62 5.77 -14.43 -26.92
C THR A 62 5.63 -13.30 -27.94
N GLU A 63 6.51 -12.28 -27.90
CA GLU A 63 6.64 -11.38 -29.07
C GLU A 63 7.62 -11.98 -30.09
N PRO A 64 7.17 -12.35 -31.32
CA PRO A 64 8.10 -12.58 -32.40
C PRO A 64 8.75 -11.25 -32.77
N ASP A 65 10.08 -11.21 -32.62
CA ASP A 65 10.94 -10.08 -32.96
C ASP A 65 10.64 -9.61 -34.39
N SER A 66 9.93 -8.49 -34.49
CA SER A 66 9.52 -7.88 -35.77
C SER A 66 10.68 -7.20 -36.50
N ARG A 67 11.93 -7.39 -36.05
CA ARG A 67 13.12 -6.78 -36.67
C ARG A 67 13.68 -7.53 -37.89
N ASN A 68 12.90 -8.42 -38.51
CA ASN A 68 13.28 -9.08 -39.77
C ASN A 68 12.15 -9.05 -40.79
N VAL A 69 11.75 -7.84 -41.19
CA VAL A 69 11.06 -7.56 -42.45
C VAL A 69 11.65 -6.29 -43.05
N ALA A 70 12.80 -6.43 -43.71
CA ALA A 70 13.30 -5.57 -44.78
C ALA A 70 14.44 -6.28 -45.51
#